data_AF-A0A821MTG3-F1
#
_entry.id   AF-A0A821MTG3-F1
#
_cell.length_a   1.000
_cell.length_b   1.000
_cell.length_c   1.000
_cell.angle_alpha   90.00
_cell.angle_beta   90.00
_cell.angle_gamma   90.00
#
_symmetry.space_group_name_H-M   'P 1'
#
loop_
_entity.id
_entity.type
_entity.pdbx_description
1 polymer ?
#
loop_
_entity_poly.entity_id
_entity_poly.type
_entity_poly.pdbx_seq_one_letter_code
_entity_poly.pdbx_strand_id
1 'polypeptide(L)' 'MGDINALTREDYSDDYYQDNIIEIRQKSQWEKPRFDLTNLIRHEWNYEDAFKLINPTLKNKQI' A
#
# COMPACT_ATOMS: atom_id res chain seq x y z
N MET A 1 -4.14 -3.06 17.69
CA MET A 1 -4.85 -2.37 16.60
C MET A 1 -3.78 -1.98 15.59
N GLY A 2 -3.64 -2.79 14.53
CA GLY A 2 -2.59 -2.60 13.54
C GLY A 2 -2.96 -1.46 12.61
N ASP A 3 -2.00 -0.58 12.37
CA ASP A 3 -2.08 0.50 11.40
C ASP A 3 -2.11 -0.11 9.99
N ILE A 4 -3.30 -0.47 9.51
CA ILE A 4 -3.53 -1.04 8.16
C ILE A 4 -3.26 0.02 7.08
N ASN A 5 -2.93 1.27 7.45
CA ASN A 5 -2.72 2.37 6.51
C ASN A 5 -1.27 2.57 6.06
N ALA A 6 -0.32 1.74 6.53
CA ALA A 6 1.09 1.81 6.11
C ALA A 6 1.41 0.91 4.90
N LEU A 7 0.47 0.74 3.97
CA LEU A 7 0.67 -0.02 2.74
C LEU A 7 0.41 0.90 1.54
N THR A 8 1.30 0.88 0.55
CA THR A 8 1.09 1.59 -0.72
C THR A 8 0.15 0.79 -1.61
N ARG A 9 -0.45 1.43 -2.62
CA ARG A 9 -1.29 0.70 -3.59
C ARG A 9 -0.49 -0.42 -4.29
N GLU A 10 0.80 -0.21 -4.52
CA GLU A 10 1.70 -1.12 -5.23
C GLU A 10 2.01 -2.41 -4.45
N ASP A 11 1.73 -2.44 -3.14
CA ASP A 11 1.95 -3.63 -2.31
C ASP A 11 0.86 -4.69 -2.50
N TYR A 12 -0.17 -4.39 -3.30
CA TYR A 12 -1.27 -5.30 -3.63
C TYR A 12 -1.32 -5.60 -5.13
N SER A 13 -1.55 -6.86 -5.47
CA SER A 13 -2.07 -7.21 -6.80
C SER A 13 -3.49 -6.66 -6.99
N ASP A 14 -3.88 -6.42 -8.23
CA ASP A 14 -5.17 -5.81 -8.56
C ASP A 14 -6.35 -6.64 -8.04
N ASP A 15 -6.31 -7.95 -8.28
CA ASP A 15 -7.33 -8.90 -7.83
C ASP A 15 -7.44 -8.92 -6.31
N TYR A 16 -6.30 -8.98 -5.61
CA TYR A 16 -6.30 -8.99 -4.15
C TYR A 16 -6.85 -7.68 -3.57
N TYR A 17 -6.46 -6.53 -4.14
CA TYR A 17 -6.96 -5.24 -3.69
C TYR A 17 -8.49 -5.13 -3.87
N GLN A 18 -9.01 -5.60 -5.00
CA GLN A 18 -10.43 -5.52 -5.29
C GLN A 18 -11.25 -6.46 -4.38
N ASP A 19 -10.86 -7.73 -4.32
CA ASP A 19 -11.66 -8.78 -3.68
C ASP A 19 -11.51 -8.79 -2.15
N ASN A 20 -10.33 -8.43 -1.64
CA ASN A 20 -10.04 -8.57 -0.20
C ASN A 20 -9.97 -7.23 0.53
N ILE A 21 -9.74 -6.12 -0.16
CA ILE A 21 -9.67 -4.80 0.48
C ILE A 21 -10.93 -3.99 0.20
N ILE A 22 -11.28 -3.77 -1.06
CA ILE A 22 -12.44 -2.95 -1.43
C ILE A 22 -13.76 -3.64 -1.05
N GLU A 23 -13.94 -4.91 -1.44
CA GLU A 23 -15.20 -5.60 -1.22
C GLU A 23 -15.53 -5.73 0.29
N ILE A 24 -14.54 -6.09 1.12
CA ILE A 24 -14.71 -6.21 2.57
C ILE A 24 -15.09 -4.86 3.18
N ARG A 25 -14.36 -3.79 2.82
CA ARG A 25 -14.65 -2.44 3.34
C ARG A 25 -16.04 -1.96 2.93
N GLN A 26 -16.44 -2.19 1.68
CA GLN A 26 -17.79 -1.84 1.21
C GLN A 26 -18.89 -2.59 1.96
N LYS A 27 -18.73 -3.90 2.18
CA LYS A 27 -19.68 -4.71 2.97
C LYS A 27 -19.83 -4.18 4.39
N SER A 28 -18.74 -3.69 4.97
CA SER A 28 -18.74 -3.09 6.32
C SER A 28 -19.10 -1.60 6.33
N GLN A 29 -19.36 -0.96 5.18
CA GLN A 29 -19.56 0.49 5.03
C GLN A 29 -18.37 1.36 5.47
N TRP A 30 -17.16 0.80 5.39
CA TRP A 30 -15.93 1.54 5.62
C TRP A 30 -15.54 2.33 4.37
N GLU A 31 -14.83 3.43 4.57
CA GLU A 31 -14.27 4.21 3.48
C GLU A 31 -13.22 3.40 2.69
N LYS A 32 -13.13 3.72 1.40
CA LYS A 32 -12.09 3.14 0.54
C LYS A 32 -10.71 3.59 1.02
N PRO A 33 -9.68 2.73 0.92
CA PRO A 33 -8.31 3.14 1.20
C PRO A 33 -7.92 4.32 0.33
N ARG A 34 -7.26 5.31 0.93
CA ARG A 34 -6.64 6.43 0.22
C ARG A 34 -5.14 6.30 0.34
N PHE A 35 -4.44 6.60 -0.74
CA PHE A 35 -2.97 6.51 -0.83
C PHE A 35 -2.35 7.87 -1.16
N ASP A 36 -3.14 8.94 -1.11
CA ASP A 36 -2.72 10.28 -1.56
C ASP A 36 -1.51 10.77 -0.76
N LEU A 37 -1.50 10.54 0.55
CA LEU A 37 -0.39 10.90 1.43
C LEU A 37 0.87 10.09 1.12
N THR A 38 0.73 8.78 0.94
CA THR A 38 1.86 7.89 0.64
C THR A 38 2.44 8.19 -0.74
N ASN A 39 1.58 8.51 -1.71
CA ASN A 39 1.98 8.94 -3.05
C ASN A 39 2.71 10.29 -3.02
N LEU A 40 2.20 11.26 -2.26
CA LEU A 40 2.83 12.57 -2.10
C LEU A 40 4.23 12.44 -1.48
N ILE A 41 4.34 11.72 -0.37
CA ILE A 41 5.63 11.52 0.34
C ILE A 41 6.65 10.84 -0.59
N ARG A 42 6.23 9.81 -1.32
CA ARG A 42 7.14 9.03 -2.18
C ARG A 42 7.48 9.72 -3.49
N HIS A 43 6.50 10.30 -4.19
CA HIS A 43 6.69 10.84 -5.54
C HIS A 43 7.03 12.32 -5.57
N GLU A 44 6.45 13.13 -4.66
CA GLU A 44 6.71 14.57 -4.63
C GLU A 44 7.89 14.91 -3.72
N TRP A 45 7.93 14.30 -2.52
CA TRP A 45 9.00 14.60 -1.56
C TRP A 45 10.19 13.65 -1.67
N ASN A 46 10.08 12.65 -2.55
CA ASN A 46 11.15 11.72 -2.89
C ASN A 46 11.72 10.97 -1.66
N TYR A 47 10.86 10.71 -0.66
CA TYR A 47 11.22 9.89 0.48
C TYR A 47 11.19 8.42 0.09
N GLU A 48 12.34 7.77 0.22
CA GLU A 48 12.48 6.33 0.05
C GLU A 48 12.41 5.62 1.40
N ASP A 49 11.81 4.43 1.39
CA ASP A 49 11.77 3.55 2.54
C ASP A 49 13.20 3.14 2.94
N ALA A 50 13.60 3.47 4.16
CA ALA A 50 14.90 3.12 4.72
C ALA A 50 15.19 1.61 4.66
N PHE A 51 14.15 0.77 4.76
CA PHE A 51 14.31 -0.67 4.63
C PHE A 51 14.73 -1.06 3.20
N LYS A 52 14.14 -0.43 2.17
CA LYS A 52 14.52 -0.66 0.77
C LYS A 52 15.92 -0.14 0.47
N LEU A 53 16.30 1.00 1.05
CA LEU A 53 17.66 1.55 0.94
C LEU A 53 18.72 0.59 1.50
N ILE A 54 18.44 -0.08 2.62
CA ILE A 54 19.36 -1.02 3.25
C ILE A 54 19.34 -2.40 2.56
N ASN A 55 18.24 -2.76 1.89
CA ASN A 55 18.05 -4.08 1.28
C ASN A 55 17.70 -4.00 -0.23
N PRO A 56 18.57 -3.43 -1.08
CA PRO A 56 18.27 -3.20 -2.49
C PRO A 56 18.12 -4.48 -3.32
N THR A 57 18.61 -5.62 -2.82
CA THR A 57 18.54 -6.92 -3.51
C THR A 57 17.23 -7.67 -3.28
N LEU A 58 16.43 -7.26 -2.28
CA LEU A 58 15.10 -7.80 -2.07
C LEU A 58 14.16 -7.23 -3.14
N LYS A 59 14.08 -7.91 -4.28
CA LYS A 59 13.04 -7.62 -5.27
C LYS A 59 11.69 -7.97 -4.66
N ASN A 60 10.73 -7.05 -4.77
CA ASN A 60 9.33 -7.33 -4.53
C ASN A 60 8.97 -8.58 -5.36
N LYS A 61 8.81 -9.73 -4.70
CA LYS A 61 8.24 -10.90 -5.37
C LYS A 61 6.83 -10.49 -5.76
N GLN A 62 6.56 -10.46 -7.06
CA GLN A 62 5.19 -10.38 -7.58
C GLN A 62 4.47 -11.63 -7.05
N ILE A 63 3.57 -11.42 -6.09
CA ILE A 63 2.60 -12.42 -5.63
C ILE A 63 1.32 -12.19 -6.43
#